data_AF-A0A925SYD5-F1
#
_entry.id   AF-A0A925SYD5-F1
#
_cell.length_a   1.000
_cell.length_b   1.000
_cell.length_c   1.000
_cell.angle_alpha   90.00
_cell.angle_beta   90.00
_cell.angle_gamma   90.00
#
_symmetry.space_group_name_H-M   'P 1'
#
loop_
_entity.id
_entity.type
_entity.pdbx_description
1 polymer ?
#
loop_
_entity_poly.entity_id
_entity_poly.type
_entity_poly.pdbx_seq_one_letter_code
_entity_poly.pdbx_strand_id
1 'polypeptide(L)'
;MSTAEPNPQAPSAKPGLPRQVPYIIGNEACERFSFYGMRNILTPFLVTSLLLYAPEAERAGIAKEVFHSFVIGVYFFPLLGGWIADRLLGKYRTILWLSLVYCVGHACLAAFDDNRTG
;
A
#
# COMPACT_ATOMS: atom_id res chain seq x y z
N MET A 1 67.63 22.10 10.78
CA MET A 1 67.52 20.68 10.37
C MET A 1 66.66 20.01 11.44
N SER A 2 65.39 19.70 11.27
CA SER A 2 64.69 19.15 10.11
C SER A 2 63.27 19.70 10.03
N THR A 3 62.85 20.05 8.83
CA THR A 3 61.52 20.48 8.42
C THR A 3 60.50 19.35 8.56
N ALA A 4 59.33 19.64 9.14
CA ALA A 4 58.14 18.85 8.90
C ALA A 4 56.99 19.83 8.61
N GLU A 5 56.65 19.95 7.33
CA GLU A 5 55.54 20.74 6.84
C GLU A 5 54.20 20.21 7.36
N PRO A 6 53.19 21.06 7.60
CA PRO A 6 51.85 20.58 7.90
C PRO A 6 51.23 19.99 6.61
N ASN A 7 51.01 18.69 6.59
CA ASN A 7 50.29 17.98 5.53
C ASN A 7 48.84 18.49 5.41
N PRO A 8 48.43 19.18 4.33
CA PRO A 8 47.07 19.73 4.20
C PRO A 8 46.08 18.78 3.52
N GLN A 9 46.38 17.48 3.36
CA GLN A 9 45.45 16.54 2.76
C GLN A 9 44.76 15.66 3.82
N ALA A 10 43.89 16.28 4.62
CA ALA A 10 42.80 15.51 5.21
C ALA A 10 41.74 15.30 4.10
N PRO A 11 41.44 14.06 3.69
CA PRO A 11 40.41 13.83 2.69
C PRO A 11 39.09 14.41 3.20
N SER A 12 38.56 15.39 2.46
CA SER A 12 37.21 15.91 2.64
C SER A 12 36.25 14.72 2.60
N ALA A 13 35.77 14.33 3.78
CA ALA A 13 34.70 13.36 3.91
C ALA A 13 33.48 13.98 3.24
N LYS A 14 33.26 13.62 1.97
CA LYS A 14 32.02 13.96 1.26
C LYS A 14 30.88 13.59 2.22
N PRO A 15 29.97 14.51 2.55
CA PRO A 15 28.78 14.14 3.31
C PRO A 15 27.97 13.22 2.40
N GLY A 16 28.25 11.93 2.46
CA GLY A 16 27.49 10.91 1.79
C GLY A 16 26.10 10.92 2.38
N LEU A 17 25.08 10.82 1.52
CA LEU A 17 23.70 10.67 1.96
C LEU A 17 23.62 9.51 2.97
N PRO A 18 22.93 9.68 4.11
CA PRO A 18 22.78 8.61 5.08
C PRO A 18 22.22 7.36 4.41
N ARG A 19 22.69 6.18 4.84
CA ARG A 19 22.34 4.88 4.22
C ARG A 19 20.82 4.61 4.16
N GLN A 20 20.02 5.34 4.93
CA GLN A 20 18.55 5.25 5.00
C GLN A 20 17.85 5.96 3.84
N VAL A 21 18.45 7.00 3.25
CA VAL A 21 17.82 7.83 2.21
C VAL A 21 17.40 7.04 0.96
N PRO A 22 18.21 6.14 0.38
CA PRO A 22 17.77 5.36 -0.78
C PRO A 22 16.56 4.45 -0.46
N TYR A 23 16.46 3.93 0.76
CA TYR A 23 15.31 3.12 1.18
C TYR A 23 14.03 3.96 1.30
N ILE A 24 14.14 5.19 1.81
CA ILE A 24 13.01 6.12 1.92
C ILE A 24 12.53 6.55 0.53
N ILE A 25 13.45 6.89 -0.38
CA ILE A 25 13.10 7.27 -1.75
C ILE A 25 12.45 6.10 -2.48
N GLY A 26 13.00 4.88 -2.33
CA GLY A 26 12.41 3.67 -2.90
C GLY A 26 11.00 3.39 -2.36
N ASN A 27 10.79 3.57 -1.06
CA ASN A 27 9.47 3.44 -0.45
C ASN A 27 8.47 4.48 -1.02
N GLU A 28 8.83 5.77 -1.03
CA GLU A 28 7.96 6.82 -1.57
C GLU A 28 7.64 6.59 -3.06
N ALA A 29 8.63 6.15 -3.85
CA ALA A 29 8.42 5.81 -5.25
C ALA A 29 7.46 4.61 -5.42
N CYS A 30 7.59 3.60 -4.57
CA CYS A 30 6.72 2.43 -4.58
C CYS A 30 5.28 2.76 -4.15
N GLU A 31 5.12 3.61 -3.13
CA GLU A 31 3.81 4.12 -2.70
C GLU A 31 3.15 4.93 -3.81
N ARG A 32 3.88 5.84 -4.47
CA ARG A 32 3.33 6.62 -5.58
C ARG A 32 2.99 5.75 -6.78
N PHE A 33 3.84 4.80 -7.12
CA PHE A 33 3.54 3.84 -8.20
C PHE A 33 2.27 3.05 -7.89
N SER A 34 2.14 2.52 -6.67
CA SER A 34 0.95 1.76 -6.24
C SER A 34 -0.31 2.62 -6.23
N PHE A 35 -0.22 3.86 -5.73
CA PHE A 35 -1.35 4.78 -5.68
C PHE A 35 -1.85 5.18 -7.08
N TYR A 36 -0.93 5.57 -7.96
CA TYR A 36 -1.31 5.95 -9.32
C TYR A 36 -1.73 4.74 -10.16
N GLY A 37 -1.09 3.58 -9.97
CA GLY A 37 -1.46 2.32 -10.63
C GLY A 37 -2.86 1.83 -10.23
N MET A 38 -3.17 1.85 -8.93
CA MET A 38 -4.50 1.48 -8.43
C MET A 38 -5.59 2.38 -9.01
N ARG A 39 -5.37 3.70 -9.04
CA ARG A 39 -6.32 4.64 -9.66
C ARG A 39 -6.59 4.34 -11.14
N ASN A 40 -5.54 3.95 -11.86
CA ASN A 40 -5.61 3.76 -13.31
C ASN A 40 -6.25 2.41 -13.70
N ILE A 41 -6.04 1.35 -12.90
CA ILE A 41 -6.52 -0.01 -13.21
C ILE A 41 -7.91 -0.28 -12.60
N LEU A 42 -8.21 0.28 -11.44
CA LEU A 42 -9.45 -0.03 -10.72
C LEU A 42 -10.71 0.52 -11.42
N THR A 43 -10.64 1.73 -11.97
CA THR A 43 -11.76 2.36 -12.69
C THR A 43 -12.21 1.54 -13.92
N PRO A 44 -11.33 1.16 -14.86
CA PRO A 44 -11.73 0.31 -15.98
C PRO A 44 -12.15 -1.09 -15.56
N PHE A 45 -11.57 -1.67 -14.49
CA PHE A 45 -12.01 -2.96 -13.95
C PHE A 45 -13.45 -2.91 -13.42
N LEU A 46 -13.82 -1.85 -12.69
CA LEU A 46 -15.18 -1.64 -12.19
C LEU A 46 -16.20 -1.53 -13.33
N VAL A 47 -15.90 -0.76 -14.36
CA VAL A 47 -16.77 -0.58 -15.53
C VAL A 47 -16.92 -1.86 -16.35
N THR A 48 -15.82 -2.60 -16.53
CA THR A 48 -15.75 -3.73 -17.49
C THR A 48 -16.15 -5.06 -16.86
N SER A 49 -15.91 -5.28 -15.56
CA SER A 49 -16.10 -6.59 -14.92
C SER A 49 -17.16 -6.59 -13.82
N LEU A 50 -17.29 -5.49 -13.05
CA LEU A 50 -18.14 -5.45 -11.86
C LEU A 50 -19.55 -4.88 -12.14
N LEU A 51 -19.65 -3.93 -13.07
CA LEU A 51 -20.91 -3.22 -13.40
C LEU A 51 -21.60 -3.74 -14.66
N LEU A 52 -21.33 -5.00 -15.05
CA LEU A 52 -21.96 -5.64 -16.22
C LEU A 52 -23.49 -5.76 -16.12
N TYR A 53 -24.06 -5.67 -14.91
CA TYR A 53 -25.50 -5.68 -14.67
C TYR A 53 -26.19 -4.32 -14.92
N ALA A 54 -25.43 -3.22 -15.04
CA ALA A 54 -25.97 -1.87 -15.23
C ALA A 54 -25.94 -1.43 -16.71
N PRO A 55 -26.83 -0.51 -17.14
CA PRO A 55 -26.80 0.06 -18.50
C PRO A 55 -25.49 0.81 -18.79
N GLU A 56 -24.95 0.66 -20.00
CA GLU A 56 -23.61 1.16 -20.40
C GLU A 56 -23.42 2.67 -20.15
N ALA A 57 -24.48 3.46 -20.31
CA ALA A 57 -24.48 4.91 -20.07
C ALA A 57 -24.29 5.32 -18.59
N GLU A 58 -24.69 4.47 -17.64
CA GLU A 58 -24.64 4.75 -16.20
C GLU A 58 -23.41 4.13 -15.50
N ARG A 59 -22.78 3.12 -16.14
CA ARG A 59 -21.61 2.41 -15.57
C ARG A 59 -20.47 3.33 -15.17
N ALA A 60 -20.18 4.36 -15.97
CA ALA A 60 -19.07 5.28 -15.69
C ALA A 60 -19.32 6.14 -14.43
N GLY A 61 -20.58 6.51 -14.16
CA GLY A 61 -20.96 7.25 -12.95
C GLY A 61 -20.86 6.37 -11.71
N ILE A 62 -21.48 5.20 -11.76
CA ILE A 62 -21.49 4.24 -10.63
C ILE A 62 -20.06 3.74 -10.32
N ALA A 63 -19.24 3.50 -11.35
CA ALA A 63 -17.84 3.10 -11.15
C ALA A 63 -17.04 4.15 -10.39
N LYS A 64 -17.28 5.44 -10.66
CA LYS A 64 -16.62 6.54 -9.93
C LYS A 64 -17.06 6.60 -8.46
N GLU A 65 -18.35 6.42 -8.18
CA GLU A 65 -18.86 6.43 -6.80
C GLU A 65 -18.31 5.25 -5.98
N VAL A 66 -18.29 4.05 -6.57
CA VAL A 66 -17.70 2.87 -5.95
C VAL A 66 -16.19 3.05 -5.77
N PHE A 67 -15.50 3.62 -6.76
CA PHE A 67 -14.07 3.95 -6.66
C PHE A 67 -13.80 4.91 -5.52
N HIS A 68 -14.59 5.98 -5.37
CA HIS A 68 -14.45 6.94 -4.27
C HIS A 68 -14.68 6.28 -2.91
N SER A 69 -15.72 5.45 -2.78
CA SER A 69 -16.02 4.71 -1.55
C SER A 69 -14.89 3.75 -1.19
N PHE A 70 -14.31 3.06 -2.18
CA PHE A 70 -13.16 2.20 -2.02
C PHE A 70 -11.92 2.99 -1.56
N VAL A 71 -11.62 4.12 -2.20
CA VAL A 71 -10.50 4.99 -1.83
C VAL A 71 -10.63 5.47 -0.38
N ILE A 72 -11.83 5.89 0.04
CA ILE A 72 -12.09 6.26 1.43
C ILE A 72 -11.75 5.09 2.37
N GLY A 73 -12.17 3.87 2.03
CA GLY A 73 -11.82 2.67 2.79
C GLY A 73 -10.31 2.42 2.86
N VAL A 74 -9.60 2.48 1.73
CA VAL A 74 -8.15 2.26 1.66
C VAL A 74 -7.37 3.26 2.51
N TYR A 75 -7.86 4.50 2.65
CA TYR A 75 -7.23 5.49 3.54
C TYR A 75 -7.68 5.37 5.01
N PHE A 76 -8.91 4.93 5.24
CA PHE A 76 -9.47 4.81 6.59
C PHE A 76 -8.96 3.57 7.34
N PHE A 77 -8.89 2.41 6.68
CA PHE A 77 -8.50 1.15 7.30
C PHE A 77 -7.07 1.13 7.88
N PRO A 78 -6.03 1.68 7.21
CA PRO A 78 -4.69 1.77 7.78
C PRO A 78 -4.62 2.70 8.99
N LEU A 79 -5.36 3.82 8.95
CA LEU A 79 -5.44 4.76 10.06
C LEU A 79 -6.12 4.12 11.28
N LEU A 80 -7.25 3.45 11.05
CA LEU A 80 -7.97 2.72 12.08
C LEU A 80 -7.13 1.55 12.64
N GLY A 81 -6.47 0.79 11.76
CA GLY A 81 -5.62 -0.33 12.13
C GLY A 81 -4.39 0.11 12.94
N GLY A 82 -3.76 1.23 12.58
CA GLY A 82 -2.67 1.84 13.34
C GLY A 82 -3.13 2.29 14.73
N TRP A 83 -4.27 2.98 14.82
CA TRP A 83 -4.84 3.41 16.09
C TRP A 83 -5.18 2.23 17.02
N ILE A 84 -5.74 1.15 16.48
CA ILE A 84 -6.00 -0.09 17.23
C ILE A 84 -4.68 -0.75 17.67
N ALA A 85 -3.67 -0.76 16.81
CA ALA A 85 -2.35 -1.33 17.11
C ALA A 85 -1.63 -0.58 18.24
N ASP A 86 -1.72 0.75 18.24
CA ASP A 86 -1.06 1.60 19.22
C ASP A 86 -1.74 1.58 20.58
N ARG A 87 -3.06 1.34 20.65
CA ARG A 87 -3.83 1.50 21.90
C ARG A 87 -4.26 0.20 22.57
N LEU A 88 -4.49 -0.88 21.84
CA LEU A 88 -5.17 -2.08 22.39
C LEU A 88 -4.31 -3.36 22.38
N LEU A 89 -3.50 -3.59 21.35
CA LEU A 89 -2.99 -4.95 21.08
C LEU A 89 -1.48 -5.03 20.83
N GLY A 90 -0.81 -3.93 20.50
CA GLY A 90 0.58 -3.93 20.03
C GLY A 90 0.69 -4.37 18.55
N LYS A 91 1.79 -3.97 17.89
CA LYS A 91 2.00 -4.17 16.45
C LYS A 91 1.83 -5.63 16.00
N TYR A 92 2.41 -6.57 16.75
CA TYR A 92 2.39 -8.00 16.37
C TYR A 92 1.00 -8.63 16.41
N ARG A 93 0.18 -8.32 17.43
CA ARG A 93 -1.16 -8.90 17.54
C ARG A 93 -2.10 -8.35 16.48
N THR A 94 -1.94 -7.08 16.11
CA THR A 94 -2.77 -6.46 15.06
C THR A 94 -2.49 -7.10 13.69
N ILE A 95 -1.21 -7.34 13.38
CA ILE A 95 -0.82 -8.05 12.15
C ILE A 95 -1.39 -9.47 12.16
N LEU A 96 -1.28 -10.19 13.28
CA LEU A 96 -1.78 -11.56 13.38
C LEU A 96 -3.31 -11.65 13.21
N TRP A 97 -4.07 -10.70 13.78
CA TRP A 97 -5.52 -10.62 13.58
C TRP A 97 -5.91 -10.30 12.14
N LEU A 98 -5.23 -9.34 11.49
CA LEU A 98 -5.44 -9.03 10.07
C LEU A 98 -5.16 -10.23 9.17
N SER A 99 -4.04 -10.94 9.41
CA SER A 99 -3.71 -12.16 8.68
C SER A 99 -4.74 -13.25 8.90
N LEU A 100 -5.26 -13.41 10.12
CA LEU A 100 -6.27 -14.42 10.42
C LEU A 100 -7.61 -14.12 9.71
N VAL A 101 -8.05 -12.86 9.71
CA VAL A 101 -9.24 -12.43 8.94
C VAL A 101 -9.03 -12.68 7.44
N TYR A 102 -7.84 -12.41 6.91
CA TYR A 102 -7.51 -12.67 5.51
C TYR A 102 -7.58 -14.17 5.18
N CYS A 103 -7.00 -15.04 6.02
CA CYS A 103 -7.08 -16.50 5.88
C CYS A 103 -8.53 -16.99 5.93
N VAL A 104 -9.35 -16.46 6.84
CA VAL A 104 -10.78 -16.82 6.92
C VAL A 104 -11.54 -16.38 5.67
N GLY A 105 -11.29 -15.17 5.15
CA GLY A 105 -11.91 -14.70 3.91
C GLY A 105 -11.56 -15.59 2.71
N HIS A 106 -10.29 -15.99 2.59
CA HIS A 106 -9.85 -16.95 1.57
C HIS A 106 -10.48 -18.33 1.76
N ALA A 107 -10.59 -18.82 3.00
CA ALA A 107 -11.25 -20.08 3.29
C ALA A 107 -12.75 -20.05 2.93
N CYS A 108 -13.45 -18.95 3.22
CA CYS A 108 -14.84 -18.76 2.82
C CYS A 108 -15.00 -18.71 1.30
N LEU A 109 -14.09 -18.01 0.60
CA LEU A 109 -14.12 -17.96 -0.87
C LEU A 109 -13.86 -19.34 -1.47
N ALA A 110 -12.89 -20.08 -0.94
CA ALA A 110 -12.60 -21.46 -1.36
C ALA A 110 -13.78 -22.41 -1.09
N ALA A 111 -14.39 -22.32 0.09
CA ALA A 111 -15.56 -23.12 0.44
C ALA A 111 -16.79 -22.77 -0.42
N PHE A 112 -16.94 -21.51 -0.82
CA PHE A 112 -18.01 -21.08 -1.70
C PHE A 112 -17.76 -21.49 -3.16
N ASP A 113 -16.49 -21.49 -3.60
CA ASP A 113 -16.09 -22.01 -4.90
C ASP A 113 -16.35 -23.52 -5.00
N ASP A 114 -16.10 -24.27 -3.92
CA ASP A 114 -16.44 -25.70 -3.80
C ASP A 114 -17.96 -25.96 -3.83
N ASN A 115 -18.78 -24.95 -3.53
CA ASN A 115 -20.25 -25.04 -3.53
C ASN A 115 -20.88 -24.52 -4.85
N ARG A 116 -20.08 -24.33 -5.91
CA ARG A 116 -20.58 -23.94 -7.26
C ARG A 116 -21.22 -25.09 -8.05
N THR A 117 -21.29 -26.30 -7.49
CA THR A 117 -22.09 -27.40 -8.02
C THR A 117 -23.30 -27.63 -7.14
N GLY A 118 -24.36 -26.86 -7.38
CA GLY A 118 -25.70 -27.44 -7.45
C GLY A 118 -25.84 -28.16 -8.79
#